data_AF-A0A0R0HZN4-F1
#
_entry.id   AF-A0A0R0HZN4-F1
#
_cell.length_a   1.000
_cell.length_b   1.000
_cell.length_c   1.000
_cell.angle_alpha   90.00
_cell.angle_beta   90.00
_cell.angle_gamma   90.00
#
_symmetry.space_group_name_H-M   'P 1'
#
loop_
_entity.id
_entity.type
_entity.pdbx_description
1 polymer ?
#
loop_
_entity_poly.entity_id
_entity_poly.type
_entity_poly.pdbx_seq_one_letter_code
_entity_poly.pdbx_strand_id
1 'polypeptide(L)'
;MSWVKIVGPFPQIPRYHFLQFTNGLPQGVKVNRWKSWWLALTWTIWQQRNKILFSNATFNANKIMDDATFLLWSWLRNLEKDFGTSFNHWIIDYFDNLILKPPEF
;
A
#
# COMPACT_ATOMS: atom_id res chain seq x y z
N MET A 1 4.91 20.07 -11.31
CA MET A 1 4.53 18.79 -11.94
C MET A 1 3.25 19.01 -12.75
N SER A 2 3.33 19.14 -14.09
CA SER A 2 2.17 19.52 -14.93
C SER A 2 1.02 18.51 -14.87
N TRP A 3 1.33 17.21 -14.77
CA TRP A 3 0.32 16.15 -14.75
C TRP A 3 -0.57 16.16 -13.49
N VAL A 4 -0.04 16.59 -12.34
CA VAL A 4 -0.82 16.75 -11.09
C VAL A 4 -1.34 18.18 -10.90
N LYS A 5 -1.02 19.11 -11.81
CA LYS A 5 -1.27 20.55 -11.66
C LYS A 5 -0.77 21.14 -10.32
N ILE A 6 0.27 20.55 -9.73
CA ILE A 6 0.90 21.08 -8.50
C ILE A 6 2.13 21.90 -8.91
N VAL A 7 2.11 23.18 -8.54
CA VAL A 7 3.20 24.13 -8.68
C VAL A 7 3.79 24.36 -7.29
N GLY A 8 5.02 23.93 -7.08
CA GLY A 8 5.72 24.08 -5.79
C GLY A 8 7.13 23.48 -5.87
N PRO A 9 8.05 23.91 -5.00
CA PRO A 9 9.38 23.32 -4.92
C PRO A 9 9.27 21.85 -4.54
N PHE A 10 10.16 21.01 -5.09
CA PHE A 10 10.27 19.63 -4.65
C PHE A 10 10.61 19.62 -3.15
N PRO A 11 9.85 18.90 -2.30
CA PRO A 11 10.21 18.79 -0.91
C PRO A 11 11.59 18.14 -0.78
N GLN A 12 12.50 18.77 -0.03
CA GLN A 12 13.85 18.24 0.19
C GLN A 12 13.85 16.89 0.92
N ILE A 13 12.78 16.60 1.67
CA ILE A 13 12.61 15.36 2.42
C ILE A 13 11.47 14.56 1.78
N PRO A 14 11.72 13.32 1.30
CA PRO A 14 10.70 12.46 0.69
C PRO A 14 9.44 12.27 1.55
N ARG A 15 9.58 12.27 2.88
CA ARG A 15 8.46 12.21 3.84
C ARG A 15 7.43 13.31 3.59
N TYR A 16 7.85 14.52 3.22
CA TYR A 16 6.95 15.64 2.99
C TYR A 16 6.14 15.47 1.71
N HIS A 17 6.70 14.79 0.70
CA HIS A 17 5.95 14.44 -0.50
C HIS A 17 4.78 13.51 -0.16
N PHE A 18 5.05 12.45 0.63
CA PHE A 18 3.99 11.57 1.13
C PHE A 18 2.97 12.36 1.96
N LEU A 19 3.42 13.18 2.91
CA LEU A 19 2.52 13.95 3.77
C LEU A 19 1.59 14.89 2.99
N GLN A 20 2.08 15.53 1.91
CA GLN A 20 1.27 16.41 1.08
C GLN A 20 0.07 15.69 0.45
N PHE A 21 0.23 14.43 0.03
CA PHE A 21 -0.90 13.62 -0.45
C PHE A 21 -1.82 13.13 0.68
N THR A 22 -1.35 13.13 1.92
CA THR A 22 -2.12 12.62 3.06
C THR A 22 -2.91 13.67 3.85
N ASN A 23 -2.50 14.94 3.80
CA ASN A 23 -2.99 16.00 4.70
C ASN A 23 -4.45 16.43 4.45
N GLY A 24 -5.11 15.96 3.39
CA GLY A 24 -6.51 16.29 3.08
C GLY A 24 -7.50 15.13 3.27
N LEU A 25 -7.02 13.93 3.62
CA LEU A 25 -7.89 12.77 3.76
C LEU A 25 -8.36 12.67 5.23
N PRO A 26 -9.66 12.44 5.49
CA PRO A 26 -10.15 12.28 6.85
C PRO A 26 -9.32 11.23 7.59
N GLN A 27 -8.89 11.54 8.82
CA GLN A 27 -8.20 10.60 9.70
C GLN A 27 -9.18 9.48 10.08
N GLY A 28 -9.23 8.45 9.24
CA GLY A 28 -9.99 7.23 9.48
C GLY A 28 -9.10 6.02 9.29
N VAL A 29 -9.37 4.96 10.07
CA VAL A 29 -8.71 3.66 9.94
C VAL A 29 -8.71 3.19 8.48
N LYS A 30 -9.80 3.44 7.73
CA LYS A 30 -9.91 3.12 6.29
C LYS A 30 -8.86 3.81 5.44
N VAL A 31 -8.66 5.12 5.60
CA VAL A 31 -7.68 5.91 4.84
C VAL A 31 -6.25 5.45 5.14
N ASN A 32 -5.94 5.19 6.41
CA ASN A 32 -4.61 4.72 6.79
C ASN A 32 -4.34 3.32 6.23
N ARG A 33 -5.32 2.41 6.30
CA ARG A 33 -5.22 1.08 5.68
C ARG A 33 -5.06 1.16 4.16
N TRP A 34 -5.78 2.06 3.49
CA TRP A 34 -5.64 2.31 2.04
C TRP A 34 -4.24 2.79 1.66
N LYS A 35 -3.64 3.69 2.45
CA LYS A 35 -2.26 4.14 2.26
C LYS A 35 -1.26 3.00 2.46
N SER A 36 -1.45 2.20 3.52
CA SER A 36 -0.63 1.02 3.79
C SER A 36 -0.72 -0.01 2.67
N TRP A 37 -1.89 -0.19 2.06
CA TRP A 37 -2.08 -1.05 0.89
C TRP A 37 -1.23 -0.58 -0.29
N TRP A 38 -1.34 0.70 -0.68
CA TRP A 38 -0.54 1.24 -1.78
C TRP A 38 0.96 1.14 -1.51
N LEU A 39 1.39 1.32 -0.25
CA LEU A 39 2.79 1.17 0.13
C LEU A 39 3.25 -0.29 0.03
N ALA A 40 2.45 -1.25 0.50
CA ALA A 40 2.77 -2.68 0.40
C ALA A 40 2.84 -3.14 -1.07
N LEU A 41 1.90 -2.67 -1.91
CA LEU A 41 1.87 -2.99 -3.33
C LEU A 41 3.08 -2.41 -4.09
N THR A 42 3.40 -1.14 -3.87
CA THR A 42 4.56 -0.51 -4.51
C THR A 42 5.88 -1.14 -4.06
N TRP A 43 5.99 -1.50 -2.78
CA TRP A 43 7.14 -2.21 -2.23
C TRP A 43 7.35 -3.57 -2.89
N THR A 44 6.29 -4.37 -3.01
CA THR A 44 6.37 -5.71 -3.62
C THR A 44 6.66 -5.65 -5.11
N ILE A 45 6.10 -4.68 -5.85
CA ILE A 45 6.47 -4.43 -7.25
C ILE A 45 7.96 -4.10 -7.37
N TRP A 46 8.48 -3.24 -6.50
CA TRP A 46 9.90 -2.88 -6.49
C TRP A 46 10.79 -4.08 -6.19
N GLN A 47 10.44 -4.88 -5.17
CA GLN A 47 11.15 -6.11 -4.83
C GLN A 47 11.14 -7.11 -6.00
N GLN A 48 10.01 -7.29 -6.68
CA GLN A 48 9.92 -8.21 -7.81
C GLN A 48 10.75 -7.73 -9.00
N ARG A 49 10.74 -6.42 -9.30
CA ARG A 49 11.63 -5.84 -10.32
C ARG A 49 13.10 -6.10 -10.00
N ASN A 50 13.51 -5.93 -8.75
CA ASN A 50 14.89 -6.21 -8.33
C ASN A 50 15.23 -7.70 -8.47
N LYS A 51 14.34 -8.62 -8.09
CA LYS A 51 14.55 -10.06 -8.27
C LYS A 51 14.72 -10.46 -9.73
N ILE A 52 13.95 -9.84 -10.63
CA ILE A 52 14.10 -10.05 -12.08
C ILE A 52 15.49 -9.59 -12.53
N LEU A 53 15.94 -8.41 -12.10
CA LEU A 53 17.22 -7.83 -12.51
C LEU A 53 18.45 -8.57 -11.94
N PHE A 54 18.41 -8.98 -10.66
CA PHE A 54 19.58 -9.50 -9.95
C PHE A 54 19.61 -11.03 -9.82
N SER A 55 18.49 -11.71 -10.04
CA SER A 55 18.40 -13.17 -9.87
C SER A 55 17.75 -13.86 -11.08
N ASN A 56 17.55 -13.13 -12.18
CA ASN A 56 16.89 -13.63 -13.40
C ASN A 56 15.53 -14.31 -13.12
N ALA A 57 14.81 -13.80 -12.12
CA ALA A 57 13.48 -14.30 -11.77
C ALA A 57 12.47 -13.95 -12.89
N THR A 58 11.38 -14.70 -12.99
CA THR A 58 10.29 -14.41 -13.92
C THR A 58 9.26 -13.47 -13.32
N PHE A 59 8.59 -12.67 -14.17
CA PHE A 59 7.47 -11.85 -13.73
C PHE A 59 6.24 -12.73 -13.46
N ASN A 60 5.64 -12.59 -12.28
CA ASN A 60 4.39 -13.26 -11.92
C ASN A 60 3.49 -12.26 -11.17
N ALA A 61 2.42 -11.81 -11.83
CA ALA A 61 1.49 -10.84 -11.26
C ALA A 61 0.71 -11.40 -10.06
N ASN A 62 0.30 -12.67 -10.10
CA ASN A 62 -0.41 -13.31 -9.00
C ASN A 62 0.47 -13.35 -7.75
N LYS A 63 1.74 -13.71 -7.92
CA LYS A 63 2.71 -13.71 -6.82
C LYS A 63 2.90 -12.31 -6.21
N ILE A 64 2.92 -11.25 -7.03
CA ILE A 64 3.00 -9.87 -6.51
C ILE A 64 1.77 -9.56 -5.65
N MET A 65 0.58 -9.92 -6.11
CA MET A 65 -0.65 -9.70 -5.36
C MET A 65 -0.68 -10.48 -4.05
N ASP A 66 -0.27 -11.76 -4.07
CA ASP A 66 -0.18 -12.59 -2.87
C ASP A 66 0.84 -12.03 -1.86
N ASP A 67 2.05 -11.68 -2.34
CA ASP A 67 3.10 -11.09 -1.53
C ASP A 67 2.66 -9.73 -0.94
N ALA A 68 1.97 -8.89 -1.72
CA ALA A 68 1.46 -7.58 -1.28
C ALA A 68 0.38 -7.72 -0.20
N THR A 69 -0.53 -8.66 -0.41
CA THR A 69 -1.63 -8.97 0.50
C THR A 69 -1.08 -9.51 1.82
N PHE A 70 -0.15 -10.46 1.76
CA PHE A 70 0.53 -10.99 2.95
C PHE A 70 1.34 -9.92 3.68
N LEU A 71 2.04 -9.06 2.95
CA LEU A 71 2.81 -7.96 3.54
C LEU A 71 1.90 -6.96 4.26
N LEU A 72 0.79 -6.55 3.64
CA LEU A 72 -0.17 -5.64 4.26
C LEU A 72 -0.74 -6.28 5.53
N TRP A 73 -1.21 -7.53 5.47
CA TRP A 73 -1.71 -8.23 6.66
C TRP A 73 -0.67 -8.28 7.78
N SER A 74 0.59 -8.58 7.44
CA SER A 74 1.69 -8.62 8.40
C SER A 74 1.93 -7.25 9.04
N TRP A 75 1.79 -6.15 8.29
CA TRP A 75 1.88 -4.81 8.84
C TRP A 75 0.69 -4.49 9.74
N LEU A 76 -0.54 -4.78 9.33
CA LEU A 76 -1.73 -4.54 10.16
C LEU A 76 -1.63 -5.30 11.48
N ARG A 77 -1.22 -6.57 11.44
CA ARG A 77 -1.02 -7.38 12.65
C ARG A 77 0.04 -6.84 13.60
N ASN A 78 1.08 -6.18 13.09
CA ASN A 78 2.14 -5.62 13.92
C ASN A 78 1.89 -4.17 14.35
N LEU A 79 1.09 -3.41 13.60
CA LEU A 79 0.87 -1.98 13.81
C LEU A 79 -0.45 -1.65 14.50
N GLU A 80 -1.49 -2.50 14.36
CA GLU A 80 -2.78 -2.30 15.01
C GLU A 80 -2.86 -3.13 16.30
N LYS A 81 -3.11 -2.45 17.42
CA LYS A 81 -3.08 -3.04 18.77
C LYS A 81 -4.04 -4.23 18.97
N ASP A 82 -5.17 -4.25 18.26
CA ASP A 82 -6.24 -5.26 18.41
C ASP A 82 -6.46 -6.10 17.14
N PHE A 83 -5.50 -6.11 16.20
CA PHE A 83 -5.64 -6.87 14.96
C PHE A 83 -5.29 -8.35 15.17
N GLY A 84 -6.31 -9.13 15.56
CA GLY A 84 -6.19 -10.58 15.79
C GLY A 84 -6.61 -11.47 14.62
N THR A 85 -7.04 -10.90 13.49
CA THR A 85 -7.62 -11.68 12.38
C THR A 85 -6.56 -12.54 11.69
N SER A 86 -6.82 -13.83 11.53
CA SER A 86 -5.93 -14.72 10.77
C SER A 86 -5.93 -14.35 9.28
N PHE A 87 -4.82 -14.62 8.58
CA PHE A 87 -4.65 -14.24 7.18
C PHE A 87 -5.80 -14.76 6.28
N ASN A 88 -6.21 -16.01 6.47
CA ASN A 88 -7.29 -16.62 5.69
C ASN A 88 -8.63 -15.91 5.89
N HIS A 89 -8.99 -15.57 7.13
CA HIS A 89 -10.20 -14.79 7.39
C HIS A 89 -10.09 -13.39 6.79
N TRP A 90 -8.89 -12.78 6.87
CA TRP A 90 -8.68 -11.43 6.39
C TRP A 90 -8.79 -11.32 4.87
N ILE A 91 -8.24 -12.27 4.09
CA ILE A 91 -8.40 -12.24 2.63
C ILE A 91 -9.88 -12.30 2.24
N ILE A 92 -10.63 -13.22 2.84
CA ILE A 92 -12.05 -13.45 2.50
C ILE A 92 -12.89 -12.20 2.83
N ASP A 93 -12.68 -11.60 4.00
CA ASP A 93 -13.54 -10.52 4.49
C ASP A 93 -13.15 -9.12 3.95
N TYR A 94 -11.86 -8.90 3.64
CA TYR A 94 -11.34 -7.56 3.38
C TYR A 94 -10.93 -7.29 1.94
N PHE A 95 -10.67 -8.32 1.11
CA PHE A 95 -10.34 -8.10 -0.29
C PHE A 95 -11.44 -7.28 -0.99
N ASP A 96 -12.71 -7.60 -0.73
CA ASP A 96 -13.85 -6.86 -1.29
C ASP A 96 -14.06 -5.49 -0.62
N ASN A 97 -13.92 -5.41 0.70
CA ASN A 97 -14.28 -4.21 1.48
C ASN A 97 -13.21 -3.10 1.52
N LEU A 98 -11.92 -3.45 1.38
CA LEU A 98 -10.80 -2.50 1.40
C LEU A 98 -10.24 -2.18 0.01
N ILE A 99 -10.25 -3.12 -0.95
CA ILE A 99 -9.57 -2.94 -2.24
C ILE A 99 -10.51 -2.38 -3.31
N LEU A 100 -11.78 -2.84 -3.35
CA LEU A 100 -12.72 -2.43 -4.41
C LEU A 100 -13.46 -1.13 -4.12
N LYS A 101 -13.51 -0.69 -2.85
CA LYS A 101 -14.21 0.55 -2.49
C LYS A 101 -13.21 1.60 -1.99
N PRO A 102 -12.76 2.55 -2.83
CA PRO A 102 -11.99 3.69 -2.34
C PRO A 102 -12.80 4.42 -1.26
N PRO A 103 -12.15 5.07 -0.28
CA PRO A 103 -12.86 5.89 0.69
C PRO A 103 -13.70 6.94 -0.07
N GLU A 104 -15.02 6.93 0.17
CA GLU A 104 -15.91 7.98 -0.31
C GLU A 104 -15.44 9.30 0.33
N PHE A 105 -15.13 10.29 -0.51
CA PHE A 105 -14.71 11.64 -0.10
C PHE A 105 -15.92 12.48 0.32
#